data_AF-A0A8R7PV64-F1
#
_entry.id   AF-A0A8R7PV64-F1
#
_cell.length_a   1.000
_cell.length_b   1.000
_cell.length_c   1.000
_cell.angle_alpha   90.00
_cell.angle_beta   90.00
_cell.angle_gamma   90.00
#
_symmetry.space_group_name_H-M   'P 1'
#
loop_
_entity.id
_entity.type
_entity.pdbx_description
1 polymer ?
#
loop_
_entity_poly.entity_id
_entity_poly.type
_entity_poly.pdbx_seq_one_letter_code
_entity_poly.pdbx_strand_id
1 'polypeptide(L)'
;MVHLGNYLGAIKNWVALQDLYETFFFIVDLHAITLPYDAPELSKATRSTAAIYLACGIDSSKASIFVQSHVRAHIELMWLLSSSTPIGWLNKMIQFKEKSRKAGNENVGVALLTYPVLMASDILLYQSDLVPVGEDQTQHLELTREISERVNNLYGGRKWKKLGG
;
A
#
# COMPACT_ATOMS: atom_id res chain seq x y z
N MET A 1 -17.54 2.93 5.35
CA MET A 1 -17.01 2.84 6.72
C MET A 1 -16.79 1.36 6.98
N VAL A 2 -15.54 0.89 6.97
CA VAL A 2 -15.25 -0.53 7.24
C VAL A 2 -15.64 -0.79 8.70
N HIS A 3 -16.58 -1.71 8.92
CA HIS A 3 -17.05 -2.06 10.25
C HIS A 3 -15.92 -2.76 11.03
N LEU A 4 -15.81 -2.45 12.33
CA LEU A 4 -14.83 -3.04 13.26
C LEU A 4 -14.82 -4.59 13.19
N GLY A 5 -15.96 -5.23 12.91
CA GLY A 5 -16.08 -6.68 12.73
C GLY A 5 -15.32 -7.25 11.53
N ASN A 6 -15.33 -6.57 10.38
CA ASN A 6 -14.56 -7.00 9.20
C ASN A 6 -13.06 -6.84 9.43
N TYR A 7 -12.69 -5.77 10.13
CA TYR A 7 -11.31 -5.45 10.48
C TYR A 7 -10.72 -6.48 11.46
N LEU A 8 -11.48 -6.84 12.51
CA LEU A 8 -11.07 -7.87 13.47
C LEU A 8 -10.98 -9.27 12.83
N GLY A 9 -11.90 -9.60 11.93
CA GLY A 9 -11.87 -10.88 11.20
C GLY A 9 -10.64 -11.02 10.30
N ALA A 10 -10.26 -9.95 9.60
CA ALA A 10 -9.06 -9.94 8.75
C ALA A 10 -7.77 -10.01 9.59
N ILE A 11 -7.66 -9.21 10.65
CA ILE A 11 -6.47 -9.21 11.52
C ILE A 11 -6.27 -10.57 12.16
N LYS A 12 -7.33 -11.24 12.62
CA LYS A 12 -7.23 -12.58 13.21
C LYS A 12 -6.60 -13.61 12.25
N ASN A 13 -6.90 -13.51 10.96
CA ASN A 13 -6.26 -14.37 9.96
C ASN A 13 -4.77 -14.02 9.77
N TRP A 14 -4.42 -12.73 9.85
CA TRP A 14 -3.03 -12.29 9.72
C TRP A 14 -2.16 -12.65 10.93
N VAL A 15 -2.74 -12.77 12.13
CA VAL A 15 -2.04 -13.21 13.34
C VAL A 15 -1.41 -14.60 13.17
N ALA A 16 -1.99 -15.47 12.35
CA ALA A 16 -1.39 -16.78 12.06
C ALA A 16 -0.23 -16.69 11.03
N LEU A 17 -0.22 -15.67 10.18
CA LEU A 17 0.80 -15.53 9.13
C LEU A 17 2.16 -15.14 9.69
N GLN A 18 2.22 -14.34 10.77
CA GLN A 18 3.48 -14.00 11.44
C GLN A 18 4.22 -15.20 12.05
N ASP A 19 3.55 -16.33 12.26
CA ASP A 19 4.20 -17.57 12.72
C ASP A 19 4.75 -18.41 11.54
N LEU A 20 4.31 -18.12 10.31
CA LEU A 20 4.63 -18.89 9.10
C LEU A 20 5.55 -18.14 8.13
N TYR A 21 5.53 -16.81 8.16
CA TYR A 21 6.20 -15.94 7.21
C TYR A 21 6.86 -14.75 7.91
N GLU A 22 7.95 -14.26 7.32
CA GLU A 22 8.44 -12.92 7.62
C GLU A 22 7.35 -11.91 7.20
N THR A 23 6.76 -11.25 8.19
CA THR A 23 5.55 -10.45 7.99
C THR A 23 5.79 -8.99 8.32
N PHE A 24 5.34 -8.12 7.42
CA PHE A 24 5.38 -6.67 7.58
C PHE A 24 3.96 -6.12 7.74
N PHE A 25 3.70 -5.47 8.87
CA PHE A 25 2.47 -4.72 9.14
C PHE A 25 2.80 -3.24 9.21
N PHE A 26 2.25 -2.44 8.31
CA PHE A 26 2.49 -1.01 8.36
C PHE A 26 1.23 -0.18 8.19
N ILE A 27 1.24 0.97 8.85
CA ILE A 27 0.19 1.97 8.77
C ILE A 27 0.52 2.91 7.62
N VAL A 28 -0.34 2.90 6.60
CA VAL A 28 -0.18 3.64 5.33
C VAL A 28 -0.61 5.11 5.42
N ASP A 29 0.05 5.87 6.30
CA ASP A 29 -0.27 7.28 6.53
C ASP A 29 0.02 8.18 5.32
N LEU A 30 0.99 7.84 4.45
CA LEU A 30 1.24 8.57 3.22
C LEU A 30 0.13 8.36 2.17
N HIS A 31 -0.53 7.20 2.16
CA HIS A 31 -1.73 7.00 1.33
C HIS A 31 -2.93 7.78 1.87
N ALA A 32 -3.03 7.95 3.18
CA ALA A 32 -4.15 8.64 3.82
C ALA A 32 -4.21 10.14 3.46
N ILE A 33 -3.07 10.77 3.15
CA ILE A 33 -3.00 12.20 2.78
C ILE A 33 -3.27 12.47 1.29
N THR A 34 -3.62 11.45 0.50
CA THR A 34 -3.96 11.60 -0.94
C THR A 34 -5.34 12.24 -1.16
N LEU A 35 -6.13 12.37 -0.09
CA LEU A 35 -7.43 13.02 -0.04
C LEU A 35 -7.44 14.00 1.15
N PRO A 36 -8.43 14.91 1.24
CA PRO A 36 -8.55 15.82 2.39
C PRO A 36 -8.54 15.07 3.73
N TYR A 37 -7.75 15.56 4.69
CA TYR A 37 -7.55 14.95 5.99
C TYR A 37 -7.37 16.03 7.07
N ASP A 38 -7.64 15.67 8.33
CA ASP A 38 -7.27 16.46 9.51
C ASP A 38 -6.00 15.87 10.15
N ALA A 39 -4.98 16.70 10.36
CA ALA A 39 -3.67 16.23 10.83
C ALA A 39 -3.71 15.65 12.28
N PRO A 40 -4.37 16.30 13.25
CA PRO A 40 -4.62 15.70 14.56
C PRO A 40 -5.34 14.35 14.49
N GLU A 41 -6.40 14.24 13.69
CA GLU A 41 -7.13 12.98 13.51
C GLU A 41 -6.27 11.90 12.86
N LEU A 42 -5.50 12.20 11.81
CA LEU A 42 -4.58 11.26 11.18
C LEU A 42 -3.54 10.75 12.19
N SER A 43 -2.94 11.65 12.96
CA SER A 43 -1.98 11.30 14.00
C SER A 43 -2.58 10.36 15.06
N LYS A 44 -3.82 10.64 15.48
CA LYS A 44 -4.57 9.80 16.42
C LYS A 44 -4.91 8.44 15.81
N ALA A 45 -5.37 8.42 14.55
CA ALA A 45 -5.72 7.20 13.83
C ALA A 45 -4.50 6.29 13.66
N THR A 46 -3.34 6.83 13.28
CA THR A 46 -2.10 6.06 13.14
C THR A 46 -1.70 5.35 14.43
N ARG A 47 -1.73 6.06 15.58
CA ARG A 47 -1.46 5.45 16.89
C ARG A 47 -2.52 4.43 17.29
N SER A 48 -3.78 4.71 17.00
CA SER A 48 -4.90 3.82 17.33
C SER A 48 -4.82 2.51 16.54
N THR A 49 -4.48 2.58 15.25
CA THR A 49 -4.25 1.42 14.39
C THR A 49 -3.10 0.55 14.90
N ALA A 50 -1.96 1.17 15.26
CA ALA A 50 -0.85 0.44 15.85
C ALA A 50 -1.26 -0.26 17.16
N ALA A 51 -2.01 0.42 18.03
CA ALA A 51 -2.54 -0.18 19.26
C ALA A 51 -3.49 -1.35 18.97
N ILE A 52 -4.35 -1.25 17.94
CA ILE A 52 -5.25 -2.34 17.54
C ILE A 52 -4.45 -3.56 17.04
N TYR A 53 -3.41 -3.37 16.21
CA TYR A 53 -2.56 -4.49 15.77
C TYR A 53 -1.97 -5.25 16.96
N LEU A 54 -1.38 -4.54 17.92
CA LEU A 54 -0.83 -5.15 19.13
C LEU A 54 -1.90 -5.84 19.98
N ALA A 55 -3.03 -5.16 20.20
CA ALA A 55 -4.14 -5.71 21.00
C ALA A 55 -4.80 -6.95 20.38
N CYS A 56 -4.76 -7.07 19.04
CA CYS A 56 -5.29 -8.22 18.32
C CYS A 56 -4.30 -9.39 18.22
N GLY A 57 -3.08 -9.24 18.73
CA GLY A 57 -2.09 -10.33 18.82
C GLY A 57 -1.00 -10.30 17.76
N ILE A 58 -0.81 -9.20 17.03
CA ILE A 58 0.42 -9.02 16.24
C ILE A 58 1.57 -8.78 17.21
N ASP A 59 2.58 -9.66 17.15
CA ASP A 59 3.72 -9.69 18.05
C ASP A 59 4.92 -9.04 17.37
N SER A 60 5.39 -7.92 17.93
CA SER A 60 6.55 -7.18 17.39
C SER A 60 7.87 -7.94 17.49
N SER A 61 7.92 -9.07 18.21
CA SER A 61 9.08 -9.98 18.21
C SER A 61 9.07 -10.95 17.03
N LYS A 62 7.93 -11.11 16.35
CA LYS A 62 7.73 -12.03 15.22
C LYS A 62 7.54 -11.30 13.88
N ALA A 63 6.96 -10.11 13.92
CA ALA A 63 6.64 -9.31 12.74
C ALA A 63 7.16 -7.87 12.87
N SER A 64 7.48 -7.25 11.73
CA SER A 64 7.84 -5.84 11.67
C SER A 64 6.57 -4.98 11.67
N ILE A 65 6.43 -4.11 12.67
CA ILE A 65 5.30 -3.18 12.79
C ILE A 65 5.82 -1.74 12.71
N PHE A 66 5.37 -0.97 11.72
CA PHE A 66 5.88 0.40 11.53
C PHE A 66 4.88 1.36 10.86
N VAL A 67 5.20 2.64 10.84
CA VAL A 67 4.43 3.67 10.12
C VAL A 67 5.15 3.95 8.80
N GLN A 68 4.40 4.00 7.70
CA GLN A 68 4.96 4.12 6.35
C GLN A 68 5.87 5.35 6.21
N SER A 69 5.41 6.52 6.69
CA SER A 69 6.20 7.76 6.66
C SER A 69 7.51 7.73 7.45
N HIS A 70 7.67 6.79 8.39
CA HIS A 70 8.92 6.65 9.16
C HIS A 70 10.02 5.94 8.37
N VAL A 71 9.70 5.33 7.22
CA VAL A 71 10.65 4.60 6.37
C VAL A 71 10.77 5.34 5.03
N ARG A 72 11.80 6.19 4.92
CA ARG A 72 12.03 7.07 3.75
C ARG A 72 12.14 6.32 2.43
N ALA A 73 12.62 5.08 2.47
CA ALA A 73 12.80 4.24 1.29
C ALA A 73 11.51 4.04 0.47
N HIS A 74 10.32 4.13 1.09
CA HIS A 74 9.04 4.10 0.38
C HIS A 74 8.90 5.21 -0.65
N ILE A 75 9.24 6.45 -0.26
CA ILE A 75 9.16 7.61 -1.16
C ILE A 75 10.33 7.60 -2.15
N GLU A 76 11.52 7.21 -1.72
CA GLU A 76 12.71 7.14 -2.58
C GLU A 76 12.51 6.13 -3.71
N LEU A 77 12.01 4.93 -3.40
CA LEU A 77 11.69 3.94 -4.43
C LEU A 77 10.48 4.36 -5.28
N MET A 78 9.44 4.97 -4.70
CA MET A 78 8.31 5.52 -5.48
C MET A 78 8.79 6.51 -6.55
N TRP A 79 9.75 7.37 -6.22
CA TRP A 79 10.34 8.32 -7.17
C TRP A 79 11.02 7.60 -8.35
N LEU A 80 11.82 6.57 -8.07
CA LEU A 80 12.46 5.75 -9.10
C LEU A 80 11.45 4.98 -9.96
N LEU A 81 10.41 4.42 -9.35
CA LEU A 81 9.35 3.72 -10.09
C LEU A 81 8.54 4.68 -10.97
N SER A 82 8.34 5.91 -10.51
CA SER A 82 7.60 6.94 -11.24
C SER A 82 8.30 7.31 -12.56
N SER A 83 9.63 7.35 -12.61
CA SER A 83 10.36 7.62 -13.86
C SER A 83 10.16 6.53 -14.93
N SER A 84 9.74 5.33 -14.51
CA SER A 84 9.47 4.19 -15.38
C SER A 84 7.99 3.95 -15.64
N THR A 85 7.09 4.67 -14.96
CA THR A 85 5.64 4.43 -15.02
C THR A 85 4.95 5.39 -16.00
N PRO A 86 4.37 4.90 -17.11
CA PRO A 86 3.63 5.76 -18.03
C PRO A 86 2.39 6.39 -17.38
N ILE A 87 2.21 7.70 -17.53
CA ILE A 87 1.02 8.41 -17.03
C ILE A 87 -0.29 7.82 -17.56
N GLY A 88 -0.27 7.26 -18.78
CA GLY A 88 -1.42 6.60 -19.39
C GLY A 88 -1.87 5.34 -18.66
N TRP A 89 -1.01 4.68 -17.88
CA TRP A 89 -1.40 3.55 -17.03
C TRP A 89 -2.18 4.04 -15.81
N LEU A 90 -1.70 5.12 -15.18
CA LEU A 90 -2.34 5.74 -14.02
C LEU A 90 -3.73 6.31 -14.36
N ASN A 91 -3.86 6.98 -15.51
CA ASN A 91 -5.14 7.51 -15.99
C ASN A 91 -6.20 6.44 -16.29
N LYS A 92 -5.81 5.16 -16.44
CA LYS A 92 -6.73 4.05 -16.65
C LYS A 92 -7.26 3.45 -15.34
N MET A 93 -6.67 3.77 -14.19
CA MET A 93 -7.09 3.25 -12.89
C MET A 93 -8.52 3.65 -12.57
N ILE A 94 -9.35 2.68 -12.19
CA ILE A 94 -10.78 2.89 -11.93
C ILE A 94 -10.95 3.77 -10.68
N GLN A 95 -10.20 3.46 -9.63
CA GLN A 95 -10.21 4.17 -8.35
C GLN A 95 -9.80 5.64 -8.54
N PHE A 96 -8.83 5.92 -9.42
CA PHE A 96 -8.48 7.30 -9.76
C PHE A 96 -9.66 8.02 -10.42
N LYS A 97 -10.27 7.44 -11.45
CA LYS A 97 -11.42 8.04 -12.14
C LYS A 97 -12.60 8.30 -11.20
N GLU A 98 -12.91 7.35 -10.33
CA GLU A 98 -14.02 7.47 -9.38
C GLU A 98 -13.77 8.53 -8.30
N LYS A 99 -12.58 8.50 -7.68
CA LYS A 99 -12.22 9.47 -6.62
C LYS A 99 -12.02 10.87 -7.21
N SER A 100 -11.46 10.98 -8.40
CA SER A 100 -11.28 12.24 -9.13
C SER A 100 -12.62 12.93 -9.42
N ARG A 101 -13.59 12.16 -9.93
CA ARG A 101 -14.96 12.66 -10.16
C ARG A 101 -15.63 13.14 -8.87
N LYS A 102 -15.44 12.43 -7.76
CA LYS A 102 -16.00 12.82 -6.45
C LYS A 102 -15.35 14.10 -5.89
N ALA A 103 -14.07 14.32 -6.16
CA ALA A 103 -13.31 15.49 -5.70
C ALA A 103 -13.46 16.71 -6.63
N GLY A 104 -14.19 16.59 -7.75
CA GLY A 104 -14.43 17.71 -8.66
C GLY A 104 -13.34 17.91 -9.72
N ASN A 105 -12.69 16.84 -10.18
CA ASN A 105 -11.70 16.75 -11.28
C ASN A 105 -10.52 17.74 -11.25
N GLU A 106 -10.76 19.05 -11.28
CA GLU A 106 -9.76 20.12 -11.30
C GLU A 106 -9.06 20.29 -9.94
N ASN A 107 -9.71 19.91 -8.84
CA ASN A 107 -9.16 20.01 -7.48
C ASN A 107 -8.42 18.74 -7.03
N VAL A 108 -8.17 17.81 -7.94
CA VAL A 108 -7.56 16.52 -7.61
C VAL A 108 -6.05 16.67 -7.48
N GLY A 109 -5.54 16.36 -6.29
CA GLY A 109 -4.10 16.36 -6.05
C GLY A 109 -3.37 15.30 -6.86
N VAL A 110 -2.13 15.61 -7.26
CA VAL A 110 -1.22 14.68 -7.98
C VAL A 110 -1.01 13.37 -7.20
N ALA A 111 -1.02 13.44 -5.87
CA ALA A 111 -0.92 12.28 -5.00
C ALA A 111 -2.03 11.25 -5.26
N LEU A 112 -3.25 11.68 -5.60
CA LEU A 112 -4.34 10.76 -5.91
C LEU A 112 -4.12 9.98 -7.22
N LEU A 113 -3.42 10.58 -8.19
CA LEU A 113 -3.05 9.91 -9.43
C LEU A 113 -1.87 8.94 -9.21
N THR A 114 -0.95 9.29 -8.33
CA THR A 114 0.36 8.63 -8.19
C THR A 114 0.46 7.65 -7.04
N TYR A 115 -0.49 7.61 -6.10
CA TYR A 115 -0.49 6.64 -5.01
C TYR A 115 -0.42 5.16 -5.45
N PRO A 116 -0.91 4.74 -6.64
CA PRO A 116 -0.68 3.36 -7.10
C PRO A 116 0.80 3.03 -7.28
N VAL A 117 1.64 4.01 -7.62
CA VAL A 117 3.10 3.85 -7.69
C VAL A 117 3.71 3.79 -6.28
N LEU A 118 3.15 4.53 -5.32
CA LEU A 118 3.52 4.39 -3.91
C LEU A 118 3.21 2.97 -3.40
N MET A 119 2.04 2.42 -3.74
CA MET A 119 1.68 1.04 -3.39
C MET A 119 2.65 0.02 -4.02
N ALA A 120 3.06 0.25 -5.26
CA ALA A 120 4.08 -0.58 -5.90
C ALA A 120 5.43 -0.50 -5.16
N SER A 121 5.82 0.70 -4.72
CA SER A 121 7.00 0.90 -3.89
C SER A 121 6.90 0.13 -2.57
N ASP A 122 5.77 0.25 -1.89
CA ASP A 122 5.52 -0.41 -0.60
C ASP A 122 5.69 -1.93 -0.67
N ILE A 123 5.31 -2.53 -1.80
CA ILE A 123 5.39 -3.98 -2.02
C ILE A 123 6.80 -4.41 -2.45
N LEU A 124 7.36 -3.70 -3.43
CA LEU A 124 8.62 -4.08 -4.09
C LEU A 124 9.84 -3.82 -3.20
N LEU A 125 9.76 -2.86 -2.27
CA LEU A 125 10.84 -2.55 -1.34
C LEU A 125 11.24 -3.77 -0.49
N TYR A 126 10.26 -4.60 -0.12
CA TYR A 126 10.46 -5.79 0.73
C TYR A 126 10.52 -7.10 -0.05
N GLN A 127 10.49 -7.06 -1.39
CA GLN A 127 10.51 -8.25 -2.24
C GLN A 127 9.40 -9.27 -1.89
N SER A 128 8.22 -8.78 -1.48
CA SER A 128 7.15 -9.58 -0.88
C SER A 128 6.62 -10.68 -1.82
N ASP A 129 6.55 -11.93 -1.37
CA ASP A 129 5.97 -13.04 -2.16
C ASP A 129 4.44 -13.07 -2.13
N LEU A 130 3.86 -12.60 -1.03
CA LEU A 130 2.41 -12.57 -0.77
C LEU A 130 1.98 -11.19 -0.29
N VAL A 131 0.92 -10.66 -0.88
CA VAL A 131 0.32 -9.37 -0.48
C VAL A 131 -1.19 -9.57 -0.30
N PRO A 132 -1.69 -9.68 0.94
CA PRO A 132 -3.12 -9.83 1.20
C PRO A 132 -3.82 -8.49 0.92
N VAL A 133 -4.68 -8.47 -0.09
CA VAL A 133 -5.48 -7.29 -0.44
C VAL A 133 -6.93 -7.67 -0.71
N GLY A 134 -7.84 -6.72 -0.56
CA GLY A 134 -9.23 -6.87 -1.00
C GLY A 134 -9.33 -6.91 -2.53
N GLU A 135 -10.44 -7.46 -3.04
CA GLU A 135 -10.72 -7.53 -4.49
C GLU A 135 -10.64 -6.15 -5.17
N ASP A 136 -10.98 -5.09 -4.45
CA ASP A 136 -10.94 -3.70 -4.89
C ASP A 136 -9.52 -3.16 -5.15
N GLN A 137 -8.47 -3.88 -4.74
CA GLN A 137 -7.08 -3.51 -4.92
C GLN A 137 -6.36 -4.33 -6.02
N THR A 138 -7.06 -5.27 -6.67
CA THR A 138 -6.49 -6.15 -7.69
C THR A 138 -5.82 -5.37 -8.82
N GLN A 139 -6.41 -4.25 -9.25
CA GLN A 139 -5.84 -3.41 -10.31
C GLN A 139 -4.49 -2.78 -9.91
N HIS A 140 -4.31 -2.41 -8.64
CA HIS A 140 -3.04 -1.84 -8.18
C HIS A 140 -1.95 -2.91 -8.05
N LEU A 141 -2.31 -4.14 -7.67
CA LEU A 141 -1.36 -5.26 -7.71
C LEU A 141 -0.91 -5.57 -9.13
N GLU A 142 -1.82 -5.53 -10.09
CA GLU A 142 -1.48 -5.74 -11.49
C GLU A 142 -0.56 -4.63 -12.01
N LEU A 143 -0.84 -3.37 -11.68
CA LEU A 143 0.05 -2.25 -11.98
C LEU A 143 1.44 -2.44 -11.36
N THR A 144 1.51 -2.91 -10.11
CA THR A 144 2.79 -3.21 -9.42
C THR A 144 3.61 -4.24 -10.21
N ARG A 145 2.94 -5.28 -10.72
CA ARG A 145 3.56 -6.30 -11.58
C ARG A 145 4.07 -5.70 -12.90
N GLU A 146 3.26 -4.91 -13.58
CA GLU A 146 3.63 -4.25 -14.84
C GLU A 146 4.83 -3.30 -14.66
N ILE A 147 4.85 -2.53 -13.57
CA ILE A 147 5.97 -1.65 -13.22
C ILE A 147 7.23 -2.47 -12.95
N SER A 148 7.14 -3.53 -12.15
CA SER A 148 8.27 -4.42 -11.84
C SER A 148 8.85 -5.06 -13.11
N GLU A 149 8.01 -5.61 -13.98
CA GLU A 149 8.43 -6.22 -15.25
C GLU A 149 9.10 -5.20 -16.17
N ARG A 150 8.54 -3.98 -16.25
CA ARG A 150 9.12 -2.91 -17.05
C ARG A 150 10.49 -2.47 -16.54
N VAL A 151 10.63 -2.25 -15.24
CA VAL A 151 11.91 -1.89 -14.61
C VAL A 151 12.96 -2.98 -14.85
N ASN A 152 12.58 -4.25 -14.64
CA ASN A 152 13.47 -5.39 -14.91
C ASN A 152 13.91 -5.47 -16.38
N ASN A 153 13.01 -5.18 -17.33
CA ASN A 153 13.35 -5.18 -18.75
C ASN A 153 14.28 -4.03 -19.14
N LEU A 154 14.13 -2.87 -18.50
CA LEU A 154 14.93 -1.66 -18.81
C LEU A 154 16.32 -1.69 -18.17
N TYR A 155 16.42 -2.21 -16.94
CA TYR A 155 17.63 -2.07 -16.12
C TYR A 155 18.22 -3.42 -15.68
N GLY A 156 17.63 -4.54 -16.08
CA GLY A 156 17.92 -5.86 -15.54
C GLY A 156 17.25 -6.09 -14.18
N GLY A 157 17.20 -7.35 -13.74
CA GLY A 157 16.64 -7.71 -12.44
C GLY A 157 15.98 -9.08 -12.43
N ARG A 158 15.37 -9.44 -11.30
CA ARG A 158 14.68 -10.72 -11.12
C ARG A 158 13.18 -10.51 -11.20
N LYS A 159 12.49 -11.43 -11.89
CA LYS A 159 11.03 -11.42 -11.99
C LYS A 159 10.41 -11.53 -10.60
N TRP A 160 9.54 -10.59 -10.26
CA TRP A 160 8.70 -10.69 -9.06
C TRP A 160 7.70 -11.85 -9.24
N LYS A 161 7.74 -12.84 -8.34
CA LYS A 161 6.88 -14.02 -8.39
C LYS A 161 5.85 -13.93 -7.26
N LYS A 162 4.59 -13.69 -7.60
CA LYS A 162 3.49 -13.85 -6.65
C LYS A 162 3.26 -15.34 -6.39
N LEU A 163 3.28 -15.76 -5.13
CA LEU A 163 2.58 -16.98 -4.72
C LEU A 163 1.11 -16.59 -4.50
N GLY A 164 0.19 -17.27 -5.18
CA GLY A 164 -1.23 -16.93 -5.21
C GLY A 164 -1.83 -16.72 -3.81
N GLY A 165 -2.76 -15.76 -3.71
CA GLY A 165 -3.61 -15.58 -2.53
C GLY A 165 -4.80 -16.53 -2.58
#